data_AF-A0A845DRN9-F1
#
_entry.id   AF-A0A845DRN9-F1
#
_cell.length_a   1.000
_cell.length_b   1.000
_cell.length_c   1.000
_cell.angle_alpha   90.00
_cell.angle_beta   90.00
_cell.angle_gamma   90.00
#
_symmetry.space_group_name_H-M   'P 1'
#
loop_
_entity.id
_entity.type
_entity.pdbx_description
1 polymer ?
#
loop_
_entity_poly.entity_id
_entity_poly.type
_entity_poly.pdbx_seq_one_letter_code
_entity_poly.pdbx_strand_id
1 'polypeptide(L)'
;MENRISHQNMDELLEKLEDDYLSALKHNDSKSVDEFIDQFLYDSWEYNDRNMEDIKEVMGRYTEGGIKVRTFSGAFNEMVDYLKETLESLDPSGEYPLLHTPYGASALVAFVDGLIIQYFTGVYTVDDLKEITPGLKQMLLTTLAAEAPFPEK
;
A
#
# COMPACT_ATOMS: atom_id res chain seq x y z
N MET A 1 0.53 6.84 -18.12
CA MET A 1 -0.71 6.03 -18.23
C MET A 1 -0.55 4.88 -19.24
N GLU A 2 0.43 3.99 -19.07
CA GLU A 2 0.67 2.86 -20.01
C GLU A 2 0.25 1.48 -19.46
N ASN A 3 -0.28 1.39 -18.24
CA ASN A 3 -0.51 0.10 -17.56
C ASN A 3 -1.95 -0.19 -17.10
N ARG A 4 -2.96 0.62 -17.47
CA ARG A 4 -4.36 0.28 -17.13
C ARG A 4 -4.75 -1.04 -17.79
N ILE A 5 -4.93 -2.07 -16.97
CA ILE A 5 -5.42 -3.35 -17.45
C ILE A 5 -6.92 -3.23 -17.65
N SER A 6 -7.43 -3.80 -18.74
CA SER A 6 -8.88 -3.92 -18.92
C SER A 6 -9.41 -4.88 -17.85
N HIS A 7 -10.31 -4.40 -16.97
CA HIS A 7 -11.04 -5.25 -16.00
C HIS A 7 -11.92 -6.32 -16.67
N GLN A 8 -12.07 -6.29 -18.01
CA GLN A 8 -12.70 -7.37 -18.74
C GLN A 8 -11.92 -8.68 -18.51
N ASN A 9 -12.49 -9.57 -17.68
CA ASN A 9 -11.95 -10.85 -17.21
C ASN A 9 -10.98 -10.78 -16.02
N MET A 10 -11.03 -9.73 -15.21
CA MET A 10 -10.38 -9.77 -13.90
C MET A 10 -11.11 -10.74 -12.98
N ASP A 11 -10.37 -11.29 -12.02
CA ASP A 11 -10.98 -12.06 -10.96
C ASP A 11 -11.82 -11.14 -10.08
N GLU A 12 -13.08 -11.48 -9.82
CA GLU A 12 -14.02 -10.61 -9.10
C GLU A 12 -13.53 -10.25 -7.69
N LEU A 13 -12.85 -11.20 -7.02
CA LEU A 13 -12.31 -10.96 -5.68
C LEU A 13 -11.10 -10.02 -5.73
N LEU A 14 -10.21 -10.19 -6.72
CA LEU A 14 -9.10 -9.27 -6.95
C LEU A 14 -9.59 -7.85 -7.29
N GLU A 15 -10.61 -7.74 -8.14
CA GLU A 15 -11.25 -6.46 -8.50
C GLU A 15 -11.84 -5.76 -7.28
N LYS A 16 -12.57 -6.50 -6.43
CA LYS A 16 -13.06 -5.97 -5.16
C LYS A 16 -11.93 -5.44 -4.28
N LEU A 17 -10.85 -6.21 -4.09
CA LEU A 17 -9.74 -5.79 -3.21
C LEU A 17 -9.02 -4.55 -3.75
N GLU A 18 -8.82 -4.47 -5.07
CA GLU A 18 -8.26 -3.29 -5.73
C GLU A 18 -9.17 -2.06 -5.56
N ASP A 19 -10.47 -2.21 -5.85
CA ASP A 19 -11.45 -1.13 -5.74
C ASP A 19 -11.58 -0.60 -4.31
N ASP A 20 -11.57 -1.49 -3.32
CA ASP A 20 -11.60 -1.15 -1.91
C ASP A 20 -10.37 -0.31 -1.52
N TYR A 21 -9.17 -0.75 -1.93
CA TYR A 21 -7.92 -0.04 -1.66
C TYR A 21 -7.91 1.35 -2.31
N LEU A 22 -8.25 1.42 -3.61
CA LEU A 22 -8.35 2.69 -4.32
C LEU A 22 -9.41 3.60 -3.71
N SER A 23 -10.51 3.05 -3.23
CA SER A 23 -11.55 3.80 -2.54
C SER A 23 -11.05 4.35 -1.20
N ALA A 24 -10.31 3.57 -0.41
CA ALA A 24 -9.72 4.05 0.83
C ALA A 24 -8.75 5.22 0.58
N LEU A 25 -7.90 5.11 -0.44
CA LEU A 25 -6.99 6.20 -0.82
C LEU A 25 -7.74 7.45 -1.33
N LYS A 26 -8.79 7.28 -2.12
CA LYS A 26 -9.60 8.40 -2.66
C LYS A 26 -10.37 9.16 -1.59
N HIS A 27 -10.79 8.49 -0.52
CA HIS A 27 -11.52 9.08 0.60
C HIS A 27 -10.60 9.50 1.76
N ASN A 28 -9.28 9.43 1.56
CA ASN A 28 -8.32 9.95 2.51
C ASN A 28 -8.28 11.49 2.39
N ASP A 29 -8.80 12.19 3.39
CA ASP A 29 -8.90 13.65 3.44
C ASP A 29 -7.66 14.33 4.04
N SER A 30 -6.55 13.59 4.19
CA SER A 30 -5.30 14.11 4.77
C SER A 30 -4.75 15.28 3.97
N LYS A 31 -4.17 16.26 4.68
CA LYS A 31 -3.64 17.49 4.08
C LYS A 31 -2.12 17.60 4.16
N SER A 32 -1.49 16.58 4.75
CA SER A 32 -0.05 16.47 4.87
C SER A 32 0.38 15.01 4.80
N VAL A 33 1.65 14.77 4.50
CA VAL A 33 2.24 13.42 4.54
C VAL A 33 2.12 12.80 5.93
N ASP A 34 2.31 13.59 6.99
CA ASP A 34 2.20 13.10 8.38
C ASP A 34 0.80 12.55 8.71
N GLU A 35 -0.24 13.30 8.38
CA GLU A 35 -1.64 12.88 8.54
C GLU A 35 -1.93 11.65 7.68
N PHE A 36 -1.46 11.67 6.43
CA PHE A 36 -1.68 10.58 5.49
C PHE A 36 -1.06 9.28 5.98
N ILE A 37 0.20 9.28 6.42
CA ILE A 37 0.88 8.06 6.90
C ILE A 37 0.19 7.50 8.14
N ASP A 38 -0.30 8.36 9.05
CA ASP A 38 -1.04 7.90 10.23
C ASP A 38 -2.32 7.16 9.82
N GLN A 39 -3.15 7.82 9.00
CA GLN A 39 -4.40 7.24 8.53
C GLN A 39 -4.16 5.98 7.69
N PHE A 40 -3.18 6.02 6.77
CA PHE A 40 -2.82 4.91 5.91
C PHE A 40 -2.45 3.65 6.71
N LEU A 41 -1.70 3.78 7.81
CA LEU A 41 -1.34 2.64 8.65
C LEU A 41 -2.57 2.05 9.36
N TYR A 42 -3.39 2.88 10.01
CA TYR A 42 -4.60 2.40 10.68
C TYR A 42 -5.59 1.76 9.71
N ASP A 43 -5.84 2.41 8.57
CA ASP A 43 -6.71 1.88 7.52
C ASP A 43 -6.16 0.56 6.98
N SER A 44 -4.83 0.45 6.78
CA SER A 44 -4.20 -0.80 6.34
C SER A 44 -4.39 -1.93 7.36
N TRP A 45 -4.20 -1.67 8.66
CA TRP A 45 -4.41 -2.69 9.69
C TRP A 45 -5.86 -3.16 9.75
N GLU A 46 -6.82 -2.23 9.74
CA GLU A 46 -8.24 -2.58 9.78
C GLU A 46 -8.71 -3.28 8.52
N TYR A 47 -8.25 -2.83 7.36
CA TYR A 47 -8.63 -3.42 6.09
C TYR A 47 -8.13 -4.86 5.97
N ASN A 48 -6.86 -5.09 6.30
CA ASN A 48 -6.27 -6.43 6.23
C ASN A 48 -6.87 -7.36 7.28
N ASP A 49 -7.20 -6.86 8.47
CA ASP A 49 -7.89 -7.65 9.51
C ASP A 49 -9.29 -8.10 9.03
N ARG A 50 -10.07 -7.19 8.44
CA ARG A 50 -11.42 -7.49 7.94
C ARG A 50 -11.44 -8.40 6.72
N ASN A 51 -10.44 -8.29 5.84
CA ASN A 51 -10.42 -8.98 4.54
C ASN A 51 -9.36 -10.08 4.46
N MET A 52 -8.85 -10.53 5.61
CA MET A 52 -7.79 -11.53 5.72
C MET A 52 -8.00 -12.76 4.84
N GLU A 53 -9.19 -13.36 4.93
CA GLU A 53 -9.48 -14.61 4.22
C GLU A 53 -9.58 -14.38 2.71
N ASP A 54 -10.17 -13.27 2.28
CA ASP A 54 -10.24 -12.86 0.88
C ASP A 54 -8.84 -12.66 0.29
N ILE A 55 -7.94 -12.00 1.04
CA ILE A 55 -6.54 -11.79 0.63
C ILE A 55 -5.81 -13.12 0.49
N LYS A 56 -5.97 -14.04 1.46
CA LYS A 56 -5.39 -15.39 1.39
C LYS A 56 -5.90 -16.17 0.17
N GLU A 57 -7.19 -16.07 -0.12
CA GLU A 57 -7.78 -16.74 -1.28
C GLU A 57 -7.18 -16.22 -2.58
N VAL A 58 -7.10 -14.89 -2.76
CA VAL A 58 -6.50 -14.28 -3.95
C VAL A 58 -5.03 -14.70 -4.11
N MET A 59 -4.25 -14.68 -3.02
CA MET A 59 -2.84 -15.10 -3.04
C MET A 59 -2.67 -16.60 -3.36
N GLY A 60 -3.55 -17.45 -2.81
CA GLY A 60 -3.59 -18.88 -3.11
C GLY A 60 -3.89 -19.13 -4.59
N ARG A 61 -4.95 -18.49 -5.11
CA ARG A 61 -5.35 -18.62 -6.52
C ARG A 61 -4.30 -18.06 -7.48
N TYR A 62 -3.59 -17.00 -7.10
CA TYR A 62 -2.42 -16.53 -7.86
C TYR A 62 -1.31 -17.60 -7.90
N THR A 63 -0.97 -18.19 -6.76
CA THR A 63 0.07 -19.22 -6.65
C THR A 63 -0.28 -20.48 -7.45
N GLU A 64 -1.55 -20.85 -7.50
CA GLU A 64 -2.06 -22.00 -8.25
C GLU A 64 -2.27 -21.71 -9.75
N GLY A 65 -2.05 -20.46 -10.19
CA GLY A 65 -2.22 -20.04 -11.58
C GLY A 65 -3.67 -19.73 -11.99
N GLY A 66 -4.60 -19.71 -11.03
CA GLY A 66 -5.98 -19.26 -11.21
C GLY A 66 -6.10 -17.76 -11.48
N ILE A 67 -5.12 -16.97 -11.06
CA ILE A 67 -4.96 -15.56 -11.44
C ILE A 67 -3.67 -15.42 -12.25
N LYS A 68 -3.75 -14.82 -13.44
CA LYS A 68 -2.58 -14.60 -14.29
C LYS A 68 -1.68 -13.52 -13.68
N VAL A 69 -0.36 -13.74 -13.72
CA VAL A 69 0.64 -12.76 -13.24
C VAL A 69 0.41 -11.38 -13.81
N ARG A 70 0.12 -11.27 -15.11
CA ARG A 70 -0.14 -9.97 -15.73
C ARG A 70 -1.33 -9.24 -15.09
N THR A 71 -2.41 -9.95 -14.76
CA THR A 71 -3.60 -9.37 -14.13
C THR A 71 -3.27 -8.91 -12.71
N PHE A 72 -2.65 -9.78 -11.91
CA PHE A 72 -2.26 -9.46 -10.53
C PHE A 72 -1.29 -8.28 -10.45
N SER A 73 -0.26 -8.26 -11.29
CA SER A 73 0.70 -7.15 -11.36
C SER A 73 0.05 -5.85 -11.86
N GLY A 74 -0.99 -5.92 -12.69
CA GLY A 74 -1.72 -4.73 -13.13
C GLY A 74 -2.45 -4.03 -11.99
N ALA A 75 -3.26 -4.79 -11.26
CA ALA A 75 -3.98 -4.30 -10.08
C ALA A 75 -3.01 -3.67 -9.07
N PHE A 76 -1.92 -4.36 -8.77
CA PHE A 76 -0.90 -3.85 -7.87
C PHE A 76 -0.24 -2.55 -8.37
N ASN A 77 0.09 -2.47 -9.66
CA ASN A 77 0.66 -1.26 -10.23
C ASN A 77 -0.31 -0.09 -10.18
N GLU A 78 -1.60 -0.30 -10.44
CA GLU A 78 -2.61 0.76 -10.37
C GLU A 78 -2.76 1.31 -8.95
N MET A 79 -2.78 0.44 -7.94
CA MET A 79 -2.77 0.83 -6.53
C MET A 79 -1.53 1.65 -6.14
N VAL A 80 -0.34 1.23 -6.56
CA VAL A 80 0.92 1.93 -6.23
C VAL A 80 1.05 3.25 -6.99
N ASP A 81 0.65 3.30 -8.26
CA ASP A 81 0.66 4.52 -9.07
C ASP A 81 -0.26 5.59 -8.43
N TYR A 82 -1.46 5.20 -8.00
CA TYR A 82 -2.38 6.11 -7.32
C TYR A 82 -1.81 6.61 -5.98
N LEU A 83 -1.28 5.71 -5.16
CA LEU A 83 -0.63 6.07 -3.89
C LEU A 83 0.52 7.06 -4.11
N LYS A 84 1.32 6.84 -5.16
CA LYS A 84 2.42 7.73 -5.52
C LYS A 84 1.91 9.14 -5.86
N GLU A 85 0.92 9.25 -6.76
CA GLU A 85 0.34 10.53 -7.14
C GLU A 85 -0.23 11.27 -5.91
N THR A 86 -0.92 10.56 -5.01
CA THR A 86 -1.42 11.13 -3.74
C THR A 86 -0.29 11.67 -2.87
N LEU A 87 0.74 10.85 -2.60
CA LEU A 87 1.86 11.24 -1.73
C LEU A 87 2.68 12.41 -2.28
N GLU A 88 2.97 12.42 -3.60
CA GLU A 88 3.68 13.54 -4.25
C GLU A 88 2.88 14.85 -4.11
N SER A 89 1.54 14.78 -4.22
CA SER A 89 0.69 15.96 -4.08
C SER A 89 0.64 16.55 -2.66
N LEU A 90 0.91 15.71 -1.65
CA LEU A 90 0.90 16.09 -0.22
C LEU A 90 2.22 16.69 0.27
N ASP A 91 3.29 16.59 -0.52
CA ASP A 91 4.60 17.17 -0.22
C ASP A 91 5.10 18.12 -1.32
N PRO A 92 4.42 19.25 -1.55
CA PRO A 92 4.87 20.23 -2.54
C PRO A 92 6.20 20.91 -2.16
N SER A 93 6.59 20.86 -0.89
CA SER A 93 7.87 21.39 -0.38
C SER A 93 9.07 20.51 -0.67
N GLY A 94 8.87 19.21 -0.94
CA GLY A 94 9.95 18.25 -1.04
C GLY A 94 10.61 17.92 0.30
N GLU A 95 9.88 18.02 1.41
CA GLU A 95 10.36 17.65 2.75
C GLU A 95 10.64 16.14 2.84
N TYR A 96 9.99 15.35 2.00
CA TYR A 96 10.12 13.89 1.93
C TYR A 96 10.63 13.47 0.54
N PRO A 97 11.94 13.63 0.26
CA PRO A 97 12.51 13.40 -1.08
C PRO A 97 12.21 12.03 -1.67
N LEU A 98 12.11 10.98 -0.84
CA LEU A 98 11.81 9.63 -1.32
C LEU A 98 10.44 9.52 -2.00
N LEU A 99 9.46 10.33 -1.61
CA LEU A 99 8.12 10.31 -2.20
C LEU A 99 8.13 10.74 -3.68
N HIS A 100 9.10 11.59 -4.05
CA HIS A 100 9.30 12.09 -5.40
C HIS A 100 10.16 11.16 -6.27
N THR A 101 10.46 9.95 -5.77
CA THR A 101 11.19 8.92 -6.52
C THR A 101 10.23 7.81 -6.98
N PRO A 102 10.62 7.00 -7.98
CA PRO A 102 9.85 5.80 -8.36
C PRO A 102 9.71 4.75 -7.25
N TYR A 103 10.43 4.89 -6.12
CA TYR A 103 10.54 3.87 -5.08
C TYR A 103 9.79 4.22 -3.80
N GLY A 104 9.45 5.49 -3.55
CA GLY A 104 8.89 5.94 -2.27
C GLY A 104 7.58 5.24 -1.89
N ALA A 105 6.57 5.31 -2.77
CA ALA A 105 5.29 4.65 -2.56
C ALA A 105 5.44 3.12 -2.44
N SER A 106 6.28 2.52 -3.28
CA SER A 106 6.54 1.07 -3.23
C SER A 106 7.23 0.64 -1.93
N ALA A 107 8.14 1.46 -1.39
CA ALA A 107 8.79 1.19 -0.11
C ALA A 107 7.79 1.25 1.06
N LEU A 108 6.85 2.20 1.02
CA LEU A 108 5.76 2.28 2.00
C LEU A 108 4.86 1.04 1.96
N VAL A 109 4.47 0.60 0.77
CA VAL A 109 3.66 -0.62 0.60
C VAL A 109 4.41 -1.84 1.09
N ALA A 110 5.68 -2.02 0.70
CA ALA A 110 6.49 -3.15 1.14
C ALA A 110 6.66 -3.21 2.66
N PHE A 111 6.73 -2.05 3.32
CA PHE A 111 6.78 -1.97 4.78
C PHE A 111 5.49 -2.51 5.43
N VAL A 112 4.33 -2.06 4.94
CA VAL A 112 3.02 -2.54 5.41
C VAL A 112 2.86 -4.02 5.13
N ASP A 113 3.12 -4.47 3.90
CA ASP A 113 3.02 -5.87 3.49
C ASP A 113 3.86 -6.78 4.40
N GLY A 114 5.09 -6.36 4.74
CA GLY A 114 5.97 -7.11 5.64
C GLY A 114 5.41 -7.26 7.07
N LEU A 115 4.69 -6.26 7.57
CA LEU A 115 4.02 -6.33 8.88
C LEU A 115 2.73 -7.14 8.81
N ILE A 116 1.99 -7.02 7.71
CA ILE A 116 0.80 -7.83 7.43
C ILE A 116 1.16 -9.31 7.39
N ILE A 117 2.25 -9.72 6.73
CA ILE A 117 2.72 -11.12 6.77
C ILE A 117 3.07 -11.58 8.20
N GLN A 118 3.65 -10.71 9.02
CA GLN A 118 3.94 -11.04 10.42
C GLN A 118 2.64 -11.20 11.24
N TYR A 119 1.64 -10.36 10.99
CA TYR A 119 0.29 -10.56 11.52
C TYR A 119 -0.31 -11.89 11.05
N PHE A 120 -0.20 -12.22 9.76
CA PHE A 120 -0.71 -13.47 9.18
C PHE A 120 -0.13 -14.72 9.84
N THR A 121 1.14 -14.63 10.26
CA THR A 121 1.87 -15.73 10.89
C THR A 121 1.70 -15.77 12.42
N GLY A 122 0.91 -14.86 13.00
CA GLY A 122 0.62 -14.79 14.43
C GLY A 122 1.75 -14.18 15.27
N VAL A 123 2.69 -13.46 14.65
CA VAL A 123 3.74 -12.72 15.37
C VAL A 123 3.15 -11.51 16.09
N TYR A 124 2.19 -10.83 15.46
CA TYR A 124 1.44 -9.71 16.02
C TYR A 124 -0.06 -9.98 15.90
N THR A 125 -0.85 -9.32 16.73
CA THR A 125 -2.28 -9.09 16.51
C THR A 125 -2.50 -7.72 15.85
N VAL A 126 -3.72 -7.47 15.35
CA VAL A 126 -4.09 -6.14 14.85
C VAL A 126 -3.97 -5.06 15.94
N ASP A 127 -4.27 -5.40 17.19
CA ASP A 127 -4.18 -4.48 18.33
C ASP A 127 -2.71 -4.15 18.65
N ASP A 128 -1.80 -5.14 18.57
CA ASP A 128 -0.36 -4.89 18.73
C ASP A 128 0.15 -3.93 17.65
N LEU A 129 -0.28 -4.12 16.39
CA LEU A 129 0.09 -3.24 15.28
C LEU A 129 -0.42 -1.82 15.49
N LYS A 130 -1.67 -1.68 15.95
CA LYS A 130 -2.27 -0.37 16.30
C LYS A 130 -1.53 0.31 17.45
N GLU A 131 -1.11 -0.44 18.46
CA GLU A 131 -0.36 0.10 19.61
C GLU A 131 1.00 0.67 19.18
N ILE A 132 1.71 -0.02 18.28
CA ILE A 132 3.02 0.44 17.80
C ILE A 132 2.95 1.45 16.64
N THR A 133 1.78 1.68 16.03
CA THR A 133 1.58 2.60 14.89
C THR A 133 2.26 3.97 15.09
N PRO A 134 2.17 4.66 16.24
CA PRO A 134 2.86 5.94 16.41
C PRO A 134 4.38 5.86 16.21
N GLY A 135 5.00 4.77 16.66
CA GLY A 135 6.43 4.51 16.44
C GLY A 135 6.74 4.16 14.99
N LEU A 136 5.90 3.35 14.34
CA LEU A 136 6.06 3.00 12.93
C LEU A 136 5.92 4.24 12.02
N LYS A 137 4.95 5.10 12.30
CA LYS A 137 4.76 6.39 11.63
C LYS A 137 6.04 7.24 11.71
N GLN A 138 6.58 7.44 12.91
CA GLN A 138 7.79 8.25 13.08
C GLN A 138 8.98 7.67 12.30
N MET A 139 9.14 6.34 12.33
CA MET A 139 10.19 5.64 11.57
C MET A 139 10.01 5.82 10.06
N LEU A 140 8.79 5.70 9.55
CA LEU A 140 8.48 5.92 8.13
C LEU A 140 8.76 7.36 7.71
N LEU A 141 8.26 8.36 8.44
CA LEU A 141 8.51 9.76 8.13
C LEU A 141 10.01 10.09 8.12
N THR A 142 10.75 9.54 9.09
CA THR A 142 12.22 9.70 9.14
C THR A 142 12.89 9.07 7.92
N THR A 143 12.42 7.90 7.49
CA THR A 143 12.94 7.22 6.29
C THR A 143 12.61 8.03 5.03
N LEU A 144 11.38 8.51 4.90
CA LEU A 144 10.90 9.29 3.75
C LEU A 144 11.63 10.63 3.61
N ALA A 145 12.04 11.24 4.72
CA ALA A 145 12.82 12.47 4.76
C ALA A 145 14.32 12.26 4.48
N ALA A 146 14.81 11.02 4.43
CA ALA A 146 16.22 10.76 4.14
C ALA A 146 16.56 11.16 2.69
N GLU A 147 17.81 11.59 2.48
CA GLU A 147 18.35 11.77 1.12
C GLU A 147 18.14 10.47 0.32
N ALA A 148 17.58 10.59 -0.88
CA ALA A 148 17.23 9.43 -1.69
C ALA A 148 18.49 8.57 -1.94
N PRO A 149 18.60 7.38 -1.33
CA PRO A 149 19.77 6.53 -1.47
C PRO A 149 19.71 5.72 -2.78
N PHE A 150 18.66 5.91 -3.56
CA PHE A 150 18.40 5.18 -4.79
C PHE A 150 18.90 5.97 -5.99
N PRO A 151 19.49 5.30 -7.00
CA PRO A 151 19.91 5.96 -8.23
C PRO A 151 18.72 6.61 -8.93
N GLU A 152 18.91 7.84 -9.39
CA GLU A 152 18.05 8.45 -10.41
C GLU A 152 18.11 7.56 -11.66
N LYS A 153 16.96 7.05 -12.10
CA LYS A 153 16.86 6.21 -13.30
C LYS A 153 17.00 7.03 -14.57
#